data_AF-A3U4J0-F1
#
_entry.id   AF-A3U4J0-F1
#
_cell.length_a   1.000
_cell.length_b   1.000
_cell.length_c   1.000
_cell.angle_alpha   90.00
_cell.angle_beta   90.00
_cell.angle_gamma   90.00
#
_symmetry.space_group_name_H-M   'P 1'
#
loop_
_entity.id
_entity.type
_entity.pdbx_description
1 polymer ?
#
loop_
_entity_poly.entity_id
_entity_poly.type
_entity_poly.pdbx_seq_one_letter_code
_entity_poly.pdbx_strand_id
1 'polypeptide(L)'
;MKNKEKITDFERTNPLSLFYEFGMSPDELKSEIIDCFSNYFQNQERLKKYATTDLVNNWLSYILVERDSPESIKSIDTILEIFNGAKNINQNKTIEAYNSWLPEISQGISRFWSLYNNQIDIKNLCVEDYLEESLRMIGHSIEGISKPFIKLLFHLNRIKRNKQSDFSEIKSKDLGVVIDELINTTDLDDLLIISNHSIRLNQWRNIAYHHNSKIIDGKIICWYKKNGINEEFELSRDELFSSLLKILLTFKLIRVSETIFCFDNINEIQELRDSIEKEPLNIRDEAKLLDFKSSLSLQGFKIKKLKTENNSSVLTLIDMQEYGNFQKRAIHSSQFLYNLWLHTNSNKLIVEYYVFNGDKFLVSEIDSTIFANHTGGDMKLSELLTDVNFSFISKSYSQNKNPFEKLILSKNIKEHKQKFYSQQGEELSIEEFSKKFILSVFTNYLVFISEGFNTNDIQINIGSDGAMAIADKKIILRVPATIRNKAYQLKLIELLEQVINLYSNGELKREIVEDAKMNNKYYFKKSLVKDQLKNEDK
;
A
#
# COMPACT_ATOMS: atom_id res chain seq x y z
N MET A 1 -13.81 -15.61 14.24
CA MET A 1 -13.24 -16.34 13.08
C MET A 1 -13.15 -15.49 11.82
N LYS A 2 -14.23 -14.84 11.34
CA LYS A 2 -14.24 -14.03 10.09
C LYS A 2 -13.15 -12.97 9.93
N ASN A 3 -12.75 -12.26 11.00
CA ASN A 3 -11.68 -11.24 10.91
C ASN A 3 -10.28 -11.83 10.73
N LYS A 4 -10.03 -13.06 11.20
CA LYS A 4 -8.71 -13.68 11.12
C LYS A 4 -8.38 -14.06 9.67
N GLU A 5 -9.32 -14.70 8.97
CA GLU A 5 -9.18 -15.06 7.54
C GLU A 5 -8.93 -13.81 6.68
N LYS A 6 -9.76 -12.77 6.83
CA LYS A 6 -9.61 -11.47 6.13
C LYS A 6 -8.30 -10.73 6.44
N ILE A 7 -7.65 -10.97 7.58
CA ILE A 7 -6.32 -10.40 7.90
C ILE A 7 -5.24 -11.11 7.08
N THR A 8 -5.24 -12.44 7.07
CA THR A 8 -4.29 -13.27 6.30
C THR A 8 -4.28 -12.98 4.81
N ASP A 9 -5.45 -12.76 4.19
CA ASP A 9 -5.53 -12.49 2.74
C ASP A 9 -4.96 -11.13 2.36
N PHE A 10 -5.23 -10.09 3.15
CA PHE A 10 -4.64 -8.77 2.93
C PHE A 10 -3.12 -8.79 3.07
N GLU A 11 -2.58 -9.56 4.02
CA GLU A 11 -1.12 -9.66 4.20
C GLU A 11 -0.40 -10.25 2.99
N ARG A 12 -1.04 -11.17 2.25
CA ARG A 12 -0.47 -11.74 1.03
C ARG A 12 -0.44 -10.74 -0.13
N THR A 13 -1.28 -9.71 -0.06
CA THR A 13 -1.50 -8.77 -1.17
C THR A 13 -1.16 -7.32 -0.81
N ASN A 14 -0.68 -7.03 0.40
CA ASN A 14 -0.41 -5.65 0.83
C ASN A 14 0.86 -5.12 0.16
N PRO A 15 0.77 -4.21 -0.82
CA PRO A 15 1.95 -3.67 -1.48
C PRO A 15 2.82 -2.82 -0.54
N LEU A 16 2.27 -2.32 0.58
CA LEU A 16 2.98 -1.41 1.47
C LEU A 16 4.18 -2.08 2.16
N SER A 17 4.08 -3.37 2.50
CA SER A 17 5.20 -4.09 3.13
C SER A 17 6.41 -4.16 2.21
N LEU A 18 6.21 -4.23 0.89
CA LEU A 18 7.29 -4.25 -0.10
C LEU A 18 8.14 -2.97 -0.03
N PHE A 19 7.54 -1.81 0.18
CA PHE A 19 8.31 -0.57 0.29
C PHE A 19 9.25 -0.57 1.50
N TYR A 20 8.81 -1.09 2.65
CA TYR A 20 9.68 -1.25 3.83
C TYR A 20 10.75 -2.32 3.62
N GLU A 21 10.42 -3.42 2.92
CA GLU A 21 11.41 -4.43 2.54
C GLU A 21 12.56 -3.85 1.72
N PHE A 22 12.29 -2.79 0.93
CA PHE A 22 13.26 -2.05 0.13
C PHE A 22 13.79 -0.78 0.81
N GLY A 23 13.49 -0.59 2.09
CA GLY A 23 14.15 0.41 2.92
C GLY A 23 13.46 1.76 3.03
N MET A 24 12.29 1.92 2.44
CA MET A 24 11.52 3.16 2.61
C MET A 24 11.06 3.31 4.06
N SER A 25 11.14 4.52 4.55
CA SER A 25 10.61 4.94 5.84
C SER A 25 9.16 5.43 5.71
N PRO A 26 8.39 5.47 6.83
CA PRO A 26 7.06 6.08 6.84
C PRO A 26 7.06 7.53 6.35
N ASP A 27 8.10 8.30 6.66
CA ASP A 27 8.21 9.71 6.27
C ASP A 27 8.45 9.86 4.76
N GLU A 28 9.27 8.98 4.17
CA GLU A 28 9.44 8.91 2.71
C GLU A 28 8.13 8.53 2.03
N LEU A 29 7.44 7.48 2.49
CA LEU A 29 6.15 7.08 1.92
C LEU A 29 5.07 8.16 2.03
N LYS A 30 5.02 8.88 3.16
CA LYS A 30 4.15 10.04 3.31
C LYS A 30 4.51 11.13 2.30
N SER A 31 5.80 11.39 2.10
CA SER A 31 6.27 12.39 1.14
C SER A 31 5.90 12.00 -0.29
N GLU A 32 6.06 10.72 -0.67
CA GLU A 32 5.62 10.20 -1.97
C GLU A 32 4.12 10.41 -2.22
N ILE A 33 3.26 10.18 -1.23
CA ILE A 33 1.81 10.45 -1.35
C ILE A 33 1.55 11.94 -1.59
N ILE A 34 2.23 12.81 -0.82
CA ILE A 34 2.09 14.26 -0.95
C ILE A 34 2.58 14.71 -2.33
N ASP A 35 3.73 14.25 -2.76
CA ASP A 35 4.33 14.63 -4.04
C ASP A 35 3.45 14.17 -5.21
N CYS A 36 2.97 12.91 -5.19
CA CYS A 36 2.07 12.36 -6.20
C CYS A 36 0.77 13.17 -6.36
N PHE A 37 0.21 13.66 -5.25
CA PHE A 37 -1.09 14.35 -5.26
C PHE A 37 -1.01 15.87 -5.16
N SER A 38 0.19 16.43 -4.99
CA SER A 38 0.43 17.87 -4.81
C SER A 38 -0.18 18.72 -5.92
N ASN A 39 -0.05 18.28 -7.18
CA ASN A 39 -0.57 19.00 -8.34
C ASN A 39 -2.10 18.92 -8.48
N TYR A 40 -2.75 17.97 -7.82
CA TYR A 40 -4.20 17.76 -7.93
C TYR A 40 -5.00 18.43 -6.81
N PHE A 41 -4.39 18.67 -5.65
CA PHE A 41 -5.03 19.32 -4.50
C PHE A 41 -4.90 20.86 -4.56
N GLN A 42 -6.02 21.58 -4.42
CA GLN A 42 -5.98 23.04 -4.26
C GLN A 42 -5.58 23.42 -2.83
N ASN A 43 -5.96 22.60 -1.84
CA ASN A 43 -5.66 22.78 -0.42
C ASN A 43 -4.56 21.82 0.05
N GLN A 44 -3.33 22.31 0.06
CA GLN A 44 -2.15 21.55 0.48
C GLN A 44 -2.16 21.13 1.95
N GLU A 45 -2.87 21.87 2.83
CA GLU A 45 -3.00 21.48 4.24
C GLU A 45 -3.93 20.28 4.40
N ARG A 46 -5.01 20.20 3.61
CA ARG A 46 -5.88 19.01 3.56
C ARG A 46 -5.12 17.80 3.03
N LEU A 47 -4.33 17.95 1.96
CA LEU A 47 -3.46 16.88 1.46
C LEU A 47 -2.54 16.33 2.56
N LYS A 48 -1.79 17.21 3.25
CA LYS A 48 -0.88 16.80 4.33
C LYS A 48 -1.62 16.12 5.49
N LYS A 49 -2.83 16.57 5.82
CA LYS A 49 -3.67 16.02 6.88
C LYS A 49 -4.10 14.58 6.59
N TYR A 50 -4.54 14.30 5.37
CA TYR A 50 -5.13 13.00 5.00
C TYR A 50 -4.15 12.04 4.31
N ALA A 51 -2.92 12.47 4.01
CA ALA A 51 -1.90 11.67 3.34
C ALA A 51 -1.63 10.32 4.03
N THR A 52 -1.70 10.26 5.37
CA THR A 52 -1.40 9.03 6.13
C THR A 52 -2.61 8.21 6.55
N THR A 53 -3.82 8.63 6.16
CA THR A 53 -5.07 7.97 6.55
C THR A 53 -5.87 7.57 5.32
N ASP A 54 -6.60 8.51 4.74
CA ASP A 54 -7.67 8.23 3.77
C ASP A 54 -7.16 8.17 2.33
N LEU A 55 -6.01 8.81 2.06
CA LEU A 55 -5.43 8.86 0.71
C LEU A 55 -4.59 7.62 0.37
N VAL A 56 -4.26 6.77 1.34
CA VAL A 56 -3.34 5.63 1.15
C VAL A 56 -3.85 4.65 0.08
N ASN A 57 -5.11 4.23 0.17
CA ASN A 57 -5.69 3.28 -0.78
C ASN A 57 -5.84 3.88 -2.20
N ASN A 58 -6.06 5.19 -2.27
CA ASN A 58 -6.15 5.91 -3.55
C ASN A 58 -4.78 6.09 -4.17
N TRP A 59 -3.74 6.34 -3.37
CA TRP A 59 -2.35 6.37 -3.82
C TRP A 59 -1.88 5.00 -4.34
N LEU A 60 -2.22 3.91 -3.64
CA LEU A 60 -1.94 2.56 -4.16
C LEU A 60 -2.66 2.31 -5.50
N SER A 61 -3.90 2.77 -5.62
CA SER A 61 -4.64 2.69 -6.88
C SER A 61 -3.98 3.52 -7.98
N TYR A 62 -3.50 4.71 -7.66
CA TYR A 62 -2.76 5.60 -8.56
C TYR A 62 -1.46 4.95 -9.06
N ILE A 63 -0.62 4.43 -8.17
CA ILE A 63 0.64 3.74 -8.55
C ILE A 63 0.36 2.57 -9.49
N LEU A 64 -0.71 1.80 -9.23
CA LEU A 64 -1.08 0.70 -10.12
C LEU A 64 -1.46 1.20 -11.53
N VAL A 65 -2.15 2.33 -11.63
CA VAL A 65 -2.43 2.98 -12.93
C VAL A 65 -1.14 3.45 -13.58
N GLU A 66 -0.26 4.11 -12.83
CA GLU A 66 1.03 4.60 -13.33
C GLU A 66 1.90 3.49 -13.89
N ARG A 67 1.94 2.35 -13.21
CA ARG A 67 2.70 1.17 -13.64
C ARG A 67 2.07 0.49 -14.86
N ASP A 68 0.75 0.26 -14.84
CA ASP A 68 0.09 -0.62 -15.81
C ASP A 68 -0.48 0.12 -17.03
N SER A 69 -0.75 1.43 -16.92
CA SER A 69 -1.34 2.27 -17.97
C SER A 69 -0.98 3.75 -17.76
N PRO A 70 0.33 4.11 -17.79
CA PRO A 70 0.80 5.47 -17.50
C PRO A 70 0.14 6.54 -18.37
N GLU A 71 -0.17 6.22 -19.63
CA GLU A 71 -0.84 7.11 -20.56
C GLU A 71 -2.24 7.52 -20.11
N SER A 72 -2.86 6.74 -19.22
CA SER A 72 -4.20 6.98 -18.72
C SER A 72 -4.23 7.97 -17.54
N ILE A 73 -3.08 8.33 -16.94
CA ILE A 73 -3.01 9.28 -15.81
C ILE A 73 -3.57 10.66 -16.17
N LYS A 74 -3.35 11.14 -17.40
CA LYS A 74 -3.89 12.42 -17.92
C LYS A 74 -5.42 12.53 -17.77
N SER A 75 -6.11 11.39 -17.65
CA SER A 75 -7.54 11.33 -17.42
C SER A 75 -7.94 11.90 -16.06
N ILE A 76 -7.05 11.79 -15.06
CA ILE A 76 -7.26 12.37 -13.72
C ILE A 76 -7.36 13.89 -13.83
N ASP A 77 -6.46 14.53 -14.58
CA ASP A 77 -6.53 15.97 -14.87
C ASP A 77 -7.86 16.34 -15.53
N THR A 78 -8.22 15.63 -16.59
CA THR A 78 -9.45 15.89 -17.36
C THR A 78 -10.70 15.78 -16.48
N ILE A 79 -10.74 14.79 -15.58
CA ILE A 79 -11.85 14.60 -14.65
C ILE A 79 -11.85 15.71 -13.60
N LEU A 80 -10.71 16.03 -12.99
CA LEU A 80 -10.60 17.10 -12.00
C LEU A 80 -10.92 18.48 -12.57
N GLU A 81 -10.65 18.73 -13.84
CA GLU A 81 -11.08 19.94 -14.55
C GLU A 81 -12.60 20.07 -14.63
N ILE A 82 -13.35 18.96 -14.64
CA ILE A 82 -14.81 18.98 -14.56
C ILE A 82 -15.25 19.36 -13.15
N PHE A 83 -14.70 18.70 -12.13
CA PHE A 83 -15.00 18.97 -10.72
C PHE A 83 -14.67 20.42 -10.34
N ASN A 84 -13.42 20.83 -10.55
CA ASN A 84 -12.94 22.16 -10.20
C ASN A 84 -13.55 23.23 -11.10
N GLY A 85 -13.79 22.93 -12.38
CA GLY A 85 -14.49 23.82 -13.29
C GLY A 85 -15.94 24.09 -12.84
N ALA A 86 -16.67 23.07 -12.40
CA ALA A 86 -18.02 23.25 -11.85
C ALA A 86 -18.00 24.10 -10.57
N LYS A 87 -17.08 23.80 -9.64
CA LYS A 87 -16.88 24.55 -8.39
C LYS A 87 -16.59 26.03 -8.66
N ASN A 88 -15.72 26.32 -9.64
CA ASN A 88 -15.36 27.69 -10.01
C ASN A 88 -16.54 28.48 -10.59
N ILE A 89 -17.47 27.82 -11.29
CA ILE A 89 -18.69 28.46 -11.82
C ILE A 89 -19.72 28.66 -10.71
N ASN A 90 -19.98 27.63 -9.90
CA ASN A 90 -20.90 27.69 -8.79
C ASN A 90 -20.57 26.64 -7.73
N GLN A 91 -19.90 27.08 -6.66
CA GLN A 91 -19.50 26.22 -5.55
C GLN A 91 -20.71 25.56 -4.87
N ASN A 92 -21.72 26.33 -4.49
CA ASN A 92 -22.87 25.80 -3.74
C ASN A 92 -23.60 24.70 -4.53
N LYS A 93 -23.93 24.97 -5.80
CA LYS A 93 -24.57 23.96 -6.67
C LYS A 93 -23.69 22.72 -6.87
N THR A 94 -22.37 22.90 -6.92
CA THR A 94 -21.42 21.78 -7.06
C THR A 94 -21.41 20.90 -5.82
N ILE A 95 -21.35 21.50 -4.63
CA ILE A 95 -21.38 20.76 -3.36
C ILE A 95 -22.76 20.10 -3.12
N GLU A 96 -23.86 20.77 -3.49
CA GLU A 96 -25.22 20.20 -3.46
C GLU A 96 -25.36 19.01 -4.42
N ALA A 97 -24.89 19.16 -5.66
CA ALA A 97 -24.89 18.10 -6.66
C ALA A 97 -24.08 16.89 -6.18
N TYR A 98 -22.88 17.13 -5.65
CA TYR A 98 -22.02 16.09 -5.10
C TYR A 98 -22.70 15.32 -3.95
N ASN A 99 -23.23 16.03 -2.95
CA ASN A 99 -23.93 15.44 -1.83
C ASN A 99 -25.16 14.62 -2.27
N SER A 100 -25.90 15.08 -3.27
CA SER A 100 -27.05 14.36 -3.82
C SER A 100 -26.68 13.00 -4.42
N TRP A 101 -25.44 12.83 -4.92
CA TRP A 101 -24.95 11.58 -5.49
C TRP A 101 -24.28 10.64 -4.46
N LEU A 102 -23.90 11.13 -3.27
CA LEU A 102 -23.19 10.34 -2.26
C LEU A 102 -23.90 9.03 -1.87
N PRO A 103 -25.23 8.97 -1.67
CA PRO A 103 -25.90 7.71 -1.35
C PRO A 103 -25.73 6.65 -2.46
N GLU A 104 -25.83 7.05 -3.73
CA GLU A 104 -25.67 6.12 -4.86
C GLU A 104 -24.21 5.71 -5.07
N ILE A 105 -23.27 6.62 -4.84
CA ILE A 105 -21.83 6.35 -4.84
C ILE A 105 -21.48 5.35 -3.74
N SER A 106 -21.96 5.56 -2.52
CA SER A 106 -21.74 4.65 -1.39
C SER A 106 -22.28 3.25 -1.69
N GLN A 107 -23.47 3.16 -2.28
CA GLN A 107 -24.03 1.88 -2.72
C GLN A 107 -23.20 1.23 -3.85
N GLY A 108 -22.65 2.02 -4.78
CA GLY A 108 -21.74 1.55 -5.82
C GLY A 108 -20.45 0.94 -5.24
N ILE A 109 -19.84 1.60 -4.25
CA ILE A 109 -18.66 1.10 -3.53
C ILE A 109 -19.02 -0.17 -2.74
N SER A 110 -20.20 -0.23 -2.14
CA SER A 110 -20.69 -1.44 -1.47
C SER A 110 -20.81 -2.63 -2.43
N ARG A 111 -21.28 -2.39 -3.67
CA ARG A 111 -21.34 -3.41 -4.74
C ARG A 111 -19.96 -3.80 -5.26
N PHE A 112 -19.00 -2.87 -5.32
CA PHE A 112 -17.61 -3.18 -5.65
C PHE A 112 -17.05 -4.25 -4.71
N TRP A 113 -17.27 -4.12 -3.40
CA TRP A 113 -16.85 -5.15 -2.44
C TRP A 113 -17.54 -6.50 -2.64
N SER A 114 -18.81 -6.51 -3.04
CA SER A 114 -19.49 -7.76 -3.39
C SER A 114 -18.92 -8.38 -4.66
N LEU A 115 -18.53 -7.58 -5.65
CA LEU A 115 -17.90 -8.08 -6.87
C LEU A 115 -16.50 -8.64 -6.57
N TYR A 116 -15.69 -7.88 -5.83
CA TYR A 116 -14.33 -8.26 -5.44
C TYR A 116 -14.31 -9.56 -4.61
N ASN A 117 -15.17 -9.67 -3.59
CA ASN A 117 -15.18 -10.84 -2.70
C ASN A 117 -15.69 -12.13 -3.38
N ASN A 118 -16.43 -12.02 -4.48
CA ASN A 118 -16.99 -13.16 -5.21
C ASN A 118 -16.29 -13.37 -6.56
N GLN A 119 -15.12 -12.77 -6.77
CA GLN A 119 -14.38 -12.92 -8.01
C GLN A 119 -13.76 -14.31 -8.09
N ILE A 120 -13.97 -14.98 -9.23
CA ILE A 120 -13.27 -16.22 -9.58
C ILE A 120 -12.12 -15.91 -10.54
N ASP A 121 -11.11 -16.78 -10.57
CA ASP A 121 -10.03 -16.67 -11.55
C ASP A 121 -10.55 -17.08 -12.94
N ILE A 122 -10.97 -16.07 -13.70
CA ILE A 122 -11.60 -16.27 -15.00
C ILE A 122 -10.64 -16.86 -16.04
N LYS A 123 -9.32 -16.67 -15.88
CA LYS A 123 -8.36 -17.08 -16.91
C LYS A 123 -8.36 -18.59 -17.14
N ASN A 124 -8.68 -19.36 -16.10
CA ASN A 124 -8.67 -20.83 -16.11
C ASN A 124 -10.02 -21.47 -16.47
N LEU A 125 -11.05 -20.68 -16.78
CA LEU A 125 -12.37 -21.18 -17.13
C LEU A 125 -12.43 -21.69 -18.59
N CYS A 126 -13.36 -22.60 -18.90
CA CYS A 126 -13.71 -22.93 -20.29
C CYS A 126 -14.28 -21.69 -21.01
N VAL A 127 -14.41 -21.73 -22.34
CA VAL A 127 -14.78 -20.53 -23.12
C VAL A 127 -16.19 -20.03 -22.81
N GLU A 128 -17.12 -20.94 -22.52
CA GLU A 128 -18.50 -20.65 -22.14
C GLU A 128 -18.56 -19.92 -20.79
N ASP A 129 -17.96 -20.51 -19.75
CA ASP A 129 -17.93 -19.94 -18.41
C ASP A 129 -17.12 -18.64 -18.36
N TYR A 130 -16.03 -18.58 -19.14
CA TYR A 130 -15.22 -17.37 -19.30
C TYR A 130 -16.03 -16.21 -19.87
N LEU A 131 -16.80 -16.46 -20.92
CA LEU A 131 -17.63 -15.44 -21.58
C LEU A 131 -18.70 -14.94 -20.62
N GLU A 132 -19.46 -15.85 -19.99
CA GLU A 132 -20.55 -15.49 -19.07
C GLU A 132 -20.02 -14.68 -17.89
N GLU A 133 -18.94 -15.15 -17.26
CA GLU A 133 -18.35 -14.45 -16.11
C GLU A 133 -17.73 -13.10 -16.50
N SER A 134 -17.05 -13.01 -17.64
CA SER A 134 -16.50 -11.75 -18.15
C SER A 134 -17.60 -10.71 -18.41
N LEU A 135 -18.69 -11.11 -19.07
CA LEU A 135 -19.82 -10.22 -19.32
C LEU A 135 -20.54 -9.83 -18.04
N ARG A 136 -20.71 -10.76 -17.09
CA ARG A 136 -21.24 -10.45 -15.76
C ARG A 136 -20.41 -9.39 -15.05
N MET A 137 -19.08 -9.54 -15.04
CA MET A 137 -18.16 -8.56 -14.46
C MET A 137 -18.24 -7.20 -15.17
N ILE A 138 -18.30 -7.18 -16.51
CA ILE A 138 -18.48 -5.94 -17.30
C ILE A 138 -19.80 -5.25 -16.93
N GLY A 139 -20.91 -5.99 -16.94
CA GLY A 139 -22.23 -5.45 -16.63
C GLY A 139 -22.29 -4.86 -15.23
N HIS A 140 -21.83 -5.60 -14.22
CA HIS A 140 -21.78 -5.14 -12.83
C HIS A 140 -20.84 -3.95 -12.63
N SER A 141 -19.68 -3.93 -13.30
CA SER A 141 -18.72 -2.84 -13.19
C SER A 141 -19.27 -1.53 -13.76
N ILE A 142 -19.99 -1.59 -14.88
CA ILE A 142 -20.55 -0.38 -15.50
C ILE A 142 -21.83 0.06 -14.78
N GLU A 143 -22.83 -0.82 -14.68
CA GLU A 143 -24.16 -0.46 -14.19
C GLU A 143 -24.21 -0.39 -12.65
N GLY A 144 -23.57 -1.34 -11.98
CA GLY A 144 -23.61 -1.48 -10.53
C GLY A 144 -22.67 -0.51 -9.81
N ILE A 145 -21.50 -0.22 -10.40
CA ILE A 145 -20.39 0.49 -9.75
C ILE A 145 -20.13 1.85 -10.40
N SER A 146 -19.85 1.91 -11.70
CA SER A 146 -19.36 3.14 -12.36
C SER A 146 -20.45 4.16 -12.67
N LYS A 147 -21.69 3.71 -12.94
CA LYS A 147 -22.79 4.55 -13.39
C LYS A 147 -23.10 5.76 -12.49
N PRO A 148 -23.17 5.65 -11.15
CA PRO A 148 -23.36 6.81 -10.27
C PRO A 148 -22.26 7.87 -10.44
N PHE A 149 -21.01 7.44 -10.57
CA PHE A 149 -19.88 8.35 -10.77
C PHE A 149 -19.94 9.04 -12.14
N ILE A 150 -20.24 8.30 -13.21
CA ILE A 150 -20.40 8.87 -14.55
C ILE A 150 -21.53 9.91 -14.57
N LYS A 151 -22.63 9.65 -13.86
CA LYS A 151 -23.73 10.62 -13.73
C LYS A 151 -23.37 11.84 -12.89
N LEU A 152 -22.55 11.68 -11.85
CA LEU A 152 -21.97 12.81 -11.11
C LEU A 152 -21.12 13.68 -12.05
N LEU A 153 -20.19 13.09 -12.81
CA LEU A 153 -19.36 13.83 -13.78
C LEU A 153 -20.21 14.61 -14.77
N PHE A 154 -21.26 13.99 -15.28
CA PHE A 154 -22.21 14.63 -16.17
C PHE A 154 -22.95 15.80 -15.52
N HIS A 155 -23.40 15.64 -14.27
CA HIS A 155 -24.02 16.72 -13.49
C HIS A 155 -23.06 17.91 -13.36
N LEU A 156 -21.83 17.63 -12.92
CA LEU A 156 -20.81 18.67 -12.73
C LEU A 156 -20.42 19.33 -14.06
N ASN A 157 -20.31 18.58 -15.15
CA ASN A 157 -20.03 19.15 -16.46
C ASN A 157 -21.13 20.10 -16.95
N ARG A 158 -22.41 19.82 -16.65
CA ARG A 158 -23.50 20.77 -16.94
C ARG A 158 -23.37 22.05 -16.12
N ILE A 159 -23.03 21.95 -14.83
CA ILE A 159 -22.75 23.12 -13.98
C ILE A 159 -21.57 23.93 -14.52
N LYS A 160 -20.45 23.27 -14.86
CA LYS A 160 -19.26 23.89 -15.49
C LYS A 160 -19.61 24.69 -16.75
N ARG A 161 -20.62 24.24 -17.51
CA ARG A 161 -21.10 24.89 -18.75
C ARG A 161 -22.25 25.87 -18.51
N ASN A 162 -22.55 26.19 -17.25
CA ASN A 162 -23.67 27.04 -16.81
C ASN A 162 -25.03 26.60 -17.38
N LYS A 163 -25.23 25.29 -17.57
CA LYS A 163 -26.52 24.71 -17.94
C LYS A 163 -27.34 24.44 -16.68
N GLN A 164 -28.67 24.55 -16.80
CA GLN A 164 -29.56 24.10 -15.75
C GLN A 164 -29.39 22.58 -15.56
N SER A 165 -29.25 22.18 -14.30
CA SER A 165 -29.05 20.79 -13.91
C SER A 165 -29.85 20.51 -12.65
N ASP A 166 -30.78 19.57 -12.74
CA ASP A 166 -31.53 19.04 -11.61
C ASP A 166 -31.14 17.58 -11.36
N PHE A 167 -31.01 17.21 -10.09
CA PHE A 167 -30.61 15.85 -9.71
C PHE A 167 -31.60 14.80 -10.22
N SER A 168 -32.91 15.03 -10.06
CA SER A 168 -33.95 14.07 -10.45
C SER A 168 -33.99 13.89 -11.97
N GLU A 169 -33.86 14.99 -12.72
CA GLU A 169 -33.73 14.95 -14.19
C GLU A 169 -32.55 14.06 -14.60
N ILE A 170 -31.35 14.31 -14.07
CA ILE A 170 -30.14 13.59 -14.45
C ILE A 170 -30.19 12.12 -14.03
N LYS A 171 -30.72 11.85 -12.84
CA LYS A 171 -30.92 10.50 -12.32
C LYS A 171 -31.83 9.67 -13.23
N SER A 172 -32.84 10.28 -13.84
CA SER A 172 -33.74 9.60 -14.79
C SER A 172 -33.13 9.34 -16.18
N LYS A 173 -32.06 10.05 -16.58
CA LYS A 173 -31.49 9.90 -17.93
C LYS A 173 -30.86 8.54 -18.17
N ASP A 174 -31.01 8.05 -19.40
CA ASP A 174 -30.32 6.87 -19.90
C ASP A 174 -28.80 7.07 -19.94
N LEU A 175 -28.06 6.01 -19.62
CA LEU A 175 -26.59 6.04 -19.61
C LEU A 175 -26.02 6.39 -20.98
N GLY A 176 -26.66 5.97 -22.07
CA GLY A 176 -26.23 6.34 -23.43
C GLY A 176 -26.28 7.84 -23.67
N VAL A 177 -27.37 8.51 -23.26
CA VAL A 177 -27.51 9.98 -23.39
C VAL A 177 -26.44 10.70 -22.55
N VAL A 178 -26.18 10.20 -21.35
CA VAL A 178 -25.15 10.74 -20.45
C VAL A 178 -23.76 10.62 -21.07
N ILE A 179 -23.40 9.44 -21.58
CA ILE A 179 -22.11 9.19 -22.22
C ILE A 179 -21.95 10.04 -23.49
N ASP A 180 -23.00 10.13 -24.31
CA ASP A 180 -22.94 10.89 -25.56
C ASP A 180 -22.71 12.37 -25.30
N GLU A 181 -23.40 12.97 -24.33
CA GLU A 181 -23.16 14.38 -24.00
C GLU A 181 -21.77 14.57 -23.36
N LEU A 182 -21.27 13.65 -22.53
CA LEU A 182 -19.91 13.73 -22.00
C LEU A 182 -18.86 13.69 -23.12
N ILE A 183 -18.92 12.70 -24.02
CA ILE A 183 -17.99 12.59 -25.17
C ILE A 183 -18.02 13.86 -26.04
N ASN A 184 -19.18 14.45 -26.26
CA ASN A 184 -19.31 15.62 -27.13
C ASN A 184 -18.88 16.94 -26.47
N THR A 185 -18.60 16.95 -25.16
CA THR A 185 -18.43 18.21 -24.41
C THR A 185 -17.25 18.21 -23.45
N THR A 186 -16.48 17.12 -23.44
CA THR A 186 -15.30 16.89 -22.60
C THR A 186 -14.32 15.99 -23.34
N ASP A 187 -13.06 15.95 -22.91
CA ASP A 187 -12.01 15.09 -23.48
C ASP A 187 -11.96 13.71 -22.79
N LEU A 188 -13.13 13.12 -22.50
CA LEU A 188 -13.27 11.83 -21.81
C LEU A 188 -13.50 10.65 -22.78
N ASP A 189 -13.32 10.85 -24.08
CA ASP A 189 -13.49 9.81 -25.10
C ASP A 189 -12.60 8.59 -24.85
N ASP A 190 -11.32 8.81 -24.49
CA ASP A 190 -10.35 7.76 -24.14
C ASP A 190 -10.83 6.86 -22.96
N LEU A 191 -11.72 7.36 -22.10
CA LEU A 191 -12.27 6.61 -20.97
C LEU A 191 -13.63 5.96 -21.25
N LEU A 192 -14.44 6.63 -22.07
CA LEU A 192 -15.83 6.27 -22.32
C LEU A 192 -15.99 5.37 -23.56
N ILE A 193 -14.93 5.27 -24.38
CA ILE A 193 -14.85 4.42 -25.57
C ILE A 193 -13.71 3.42 -25.37
N ILE A 194 -14.02 2.13 -25.39
CA ILE A 194 -13.03 1.06 -25.25
C ILE A 194 -12.35 0.84 -26.61
N SER A 195 -11.12 1.33 -26.70
CA SER A 195 -10.36 1.55 -27.94
C SER A 195 -10.17 0.33 -28.83
N ASN A 196 -9.97 -0.87 -28.28
CA ASN A 196 -9.77 -2.10 -29.07
C ASN A 196 -10.90 -2.36 -30.06
N HIS A 197 -12.12 -1.88 -29.78
CA HIS A 197 -13.28 -2.07 -30.63
C HIS A 197 -14.02 -0.76 -30.95
N SER A 198 -13.55 0.37 -30.42
CA SER A 198 -14.24 1.67 -30.49
C SER A 198 -15.69 1.62 -29.96
N ILE A 199 -15.93 0.79 -28.93
CA ILE A 199 -17.26 0.55 -28.35
C ILE A 199 -17.44 1.37 -27.08
N ARG A 200 -18.55 2.09 -26.96
CA ARG A 200 -18.88 2.92 -25.80
C ARG A 200 -19.24 2.07 -24.58
N LEU A 201 -19.00 2.59 -23.36
CA LEU A 201 -19.34 1.87 -22.12
C LEU A 201 -20.83 1.47 -22.02
N ASN A 202 -21.77 2.31 -22.45
CA ASN A 202 -23.19 1.92 -22.46
C ASN A 202 -23.49 0.76 -23.41
N GLN A 203 -22.74 0.64 -24.51
CA GLN A 203 -22.89 -0.48 -25.45
C GLN A 203 -22.35 -1.76 -24.82
N TRP A 204 -21.19 -1.73 -24.17
CA TRP A 204 -20.68 -2.85 -23.38
C TRP A 204 -21.65 -3.28 -22.28
N ARG A 205 -22.25 -2.31 -21.58
CA ARG A 205 -23.31 -2.59 -20.60
C ARG A 205 -24.49 -3.30 -21.27
N ASN A 206 -24.93 -2.85 -22.44
CA ASN A 206 -26.05 -3.48 -23.15
C ASN A 206 -25.71 -4.88 -23.65
N ILE A 207 -24.47 -5.12 -24.10
CA ILE A 207 -23.99 -6.45 -24.49
C ILE A 207 -24.12 -7.41 -23.32
N ALA A 208 -23.57 -7.02 -22.16
CA ALA A 208 -23.60 -7.82 -20.95
C ALA A 208 -25.02 -8.11 -20.43
N TYR A 209 -25.86 -7.07 -20.28
CA TYR A 209 -27.19 -7.22 -19.67
C TYR A 209 -28.21 -7.94 -20.55
N HIS A 210 -28.06 -7.89 -21.87
CA HIS A 210 -28.98 -8.55 -22.80
C HIS A 210 -28.43 -9.86 -23.34
N HIS A 211 -27.31 -10.36 -22.80
CA HIS A 211 -26.61 -11.56 -23.27
C HIS A 211 -26.42 -11.55 -24.79
N ASN A 212 -26.03 -10.40 -25.35
CA ASN A 212 -25.83 -10.23 -26.78
C ASN A 212 -24.47 -10.79 -27.22
N SER A 213 -24.27 -12.08 -26.95
CA SER A 213 -23.05 -12.81 -27.26
C SER A 213 -23.34 -14.27 -27.61
N LYS A 214 -22.51 -14.87 -28.45
CA LYS A 214 -22.58 -16.29 -28.82
C LYS A 214 -21.17 -16.83 -29.08
N ILE A 215 -21.01 -18.15 -28.98
CA ILE A 215 -19.77 -18.83 -29.33
C ILE A 215 -20.01 -19.61 -30.63
N ILE A 216 -19.18 -19.36 -31.64
CA ILE A 216 -19.21 -20.07 -32.93
C ILE A 216 -17.78 -20.51 -33.24
N ASP A 217 -17.58 -21.81 -33.45
CA ASP A 217 -16.26 -22.40 -33.79
C ASP A 217 -15.13 -21.98 -32.83
N GLY A 218 -15.44 -21.87 -31.54
CA GLY A 218 -14.49 -21.45 -30.49
C GLY A 218 -14.20 -19.95 -30.44
N LYS A 219 -14.87 -19.14 -31.26
CA LYS A 219 -14.76 -17.68 -31.31
C LYS A 219 -15.91 -17.01 -30.57
N ILE A 220 -15.63 -15.92 -29.85
CA ILE A 220 -16.65 -15.13 -29.16
C ILE A 220 -17.17 -14.08 -30.14
N ILE A 221 -18.48 -14.08 -30.38
CA ILE A 221 -19.14 -13.06 -31.20
C ILE A 221 -20.08 -12.28 -30.31
N CYS A 222 -19.89 -10.96 -30.26
CA CYS A 222 -20.74 -10.03 -29.53
C CYS A 222 -21.49 -9.14 -30.51
N TRP A 223 -22.64 -8.61 -30.10
CA TRP A 223 -23.36 -7.63 -30.92
C TRP A 223 -24.06 -6.56 -30.10
N TYR A 224 -24.23 -5.38 -30.68
CA TYR A 224 -25.03 -4.32 -30.10
C TYR A 224 -25.89 -3.63 -31.16
N LYS A 225 -26.97 -2.99 -30.72
CA LYS A 225 -27.85 -2.22 -31.61
C LYS A 225 -27.28 -0.82 -31.83
N LYS A 226 -27.14 -0.44 -33.09
CA LYS A 226 -26.81 0.93 -33.52
C LYS A 226 -27.75 1.31 -34.66
N ASN A 227 -28.51 2.39 -34.49
CA ASN A 227 -29.52 2.84 -35.46
C ASN A 227 -30.51 1.74 -35.88
N GLY A 228 -30.88 0.84 -34.95
CA GLY A 228 -31.79 -0.28 -35.20
C GLY A 228 -31.16 -1.51 -35.87
N ILE A 229 -29.89 -1.44 -36.26
CA ILE A 229 -29.14 -2.54 -36.89
C ILE A 229 -28.24 -3.19 -35.83
N ASN A 230 -28.14 -4.53 -35.85
CA ASN A 230 -27.16 -5.25 -35.03
C ASN A 230 -25.78 -5.14 -35.71
N GLU A 231 -24.84 -4.48 -35.04
CA GLU A 231 -23.42 -4.56 -35.41
C GLU A 231 -22.81 -5.75 -34.65
N GLU A 232 -22.40 -6.80 -35.36
CA GLU A 232 -21.68 -7.95 -34.80
C GLU A 232 -20.16 -7.74 -34.93
N PHE A 233 -19.40 -8.22 -33.95
CA PHE A 233 -17.94 -8.21 -33.96
C PHE A 233 -17.39 -9.45 -33.24
N GLU A 234 -16.21 -9.89 -33.67
CA GLU A 234 -15.51 -11.06 -33.12
C GLU A 234 -14.48 -10.62 -32.08
N LEU A 235 -14.30 -11.43 -31.04
CA LEU A 235 -13.33 -11.24 -29.97
C LEU A 235 -12.62 -12.56 -29.64
N SER A 236 -11.33 -12.45 -29.34
CA SER A 236 -10.59 -13.46 -28.59
C SER A 236 -10.84 -13.34 -27.08
N ARG A 237 -10.42 -14.36 -26.32
CA ARG A 237 -10.44 -14.31 -24.85
C ARG A 237 -9.63 -13.12 -24.33
N ASP A 238 -8.43 -12.89 -24.87
CA ASP A 238 -7.54 -11.83 -24.41
C ASP A 238 -8.08 -10.42 -24.71
N GLU A 239 -8.78 -10.24 -25.85
CA GLU A 239 -9.45 -8.97 -26.17
C GLU A 239 -10.62 -8.68 -25.24
N LEU A 240 -11.42 -9.69 -24.89
CA LEU A 240 -12.49 -9.55 -23.91
C LEU A 240 -11.92 -9.22 -22.52
N PHE A 241 -10.82 -9.88 -22.12
CA PHE A 241 -10.14 -9.61 -20.86
C PHE A 241 -9.62 -8.16 -20.82
N SER A 242 -8.97 -7.74 -21.91
CA SER A 242 -8.44 -6.38 -22.04
C SER A 242 -9.55 -5.33 -21.97
N SER A 243 -10.71 -5.62 -22.58
CA SER A 243 -11.89 -4.75 -22.50
C SER A 243 -12.41 -4.63 -21.07
N LEU A 244 -12.52 -5.76 -20.34
CA LEU A 244 -12.87 -5.76 -18.92
C LEU A 244 -11.88 -4.93 -18.09
N LEU A 245 -10.57 -5.10 -18.29
CA LEU A 245 -9.55 -4.33 -17.58
C LEU A 245 -9.65 -2.83 -17.86
N LYS A 246 -9.88 -2.42 -19.11
CA LYS A 246 -10.09 -1.00 -19.46
C LYS A 246 -11.36 -0.43 -18.81
N ILE A 247 -12.44 -1.20 -18.73
CA ILE A 247 -13.67 -0.78 -18.01
C ILE A 247 -13.40 -0.57 -16.52
N LEU A 248 -12.66 -1.48 -15.88
CA LEU A 248 -12.27 -1.35 -14.47
C LEU A 248 -11.30 -0.17 -14.26
N LEU A 249 -10.42 0.09 -15.23
CA LEU A 249 -9.53 1.25 -15.21
C LEU A 249 -10.32 2.57 -15.24
N THR A 250 -11.37 2.68 -16.06
CA THR A 250 -12.24 3.86 -16.07
C THR A 250 -12.84 4.13 -14.70
N PHE A 251 -13.37 3.11 -14.02
CA PHE A 251 -13.86 3.27 -12.65
C PHE A 251 -12.77 3.77 -11.69
N LYS A 252 -11.57 3.16 -11.75
CA LYS A 252 -10.45 3.50 -10.89
C LYS A 252 -10.02 4.96 -11.05
N LEU A 253 -9.90 5.44 -12.28
CA LEU A 253 -9.52 6.84 -12.58
C LEU A 253 -10.56 7.84 -12.06
N ILE A 254 -11.85 7.55 -12.26
CA ILE A 254 -12.92 8.39 -11.73
C ILE A 254 -12.92 8.39 -10.21
N ARG A 255 -12.71 7.23 -9.57
CA ARG A 255 -12.68 7.12 -8.12
C ARG A 255 -11.53 7.89 -7.49
N VAL A 256 -10.31 7.79 -8.04
CA VAL A 256 -9.15 8.57 -7.56
C VAL A 256 -9.45 10.06 -7.65
N SER A 257 -9.96 10.53 -8.79
CA SER A 257 -10.29 11.94 -9.02
C SER A 257 -11.39 12.45 -8.09
N GLU A 258 -12.46 11.67 -7.90
CA GLU A 258 -13.53 12.00 -6.97
C GLU A 258 -13.04 12.07 -5.53
N THR A 259 -12.13 11.17 -5.13
CA THR A 259 -11.61 11.17 -3.76
C THR A 259 -10.69 12.36 -3.50
N ILE A 260 -9.87 12.76 -4.48
CA ILE A 260 -9.11 14.00 -4.42
C ILE A 260 -10.05 15.19 -4.20
N PHE A 261 -11.09 15.33 -5.04
CA PHE A 261 -12.07 16.42 -4.89
C PHE A 261 -12.77 16.39 -3.54
N CYS A 262 -13.16 15.20 -3.06
CA CYS A 262 -13.82 15.01 -1.77
C CYS A 262 -12.97 15.55 -0.62
N PHE A 263 -11.71 15.10 -0.51
CA PHE A 263 -10.83 15.53 0.57
C PHE A 263 -10.36 16.97 0.43
N ASP A 264 -10.27 17.48 -0.80
CA ASP A 264 -9.98 18.88 -1.05
C ASP A 264 -11.14 19.81 -0.66
N ASN A 265 -12.35 19.29 -0.48
CA ASN A 265 -13.60 20.03 -0.18
C ASN A 265 -14.38 19.43 1.02
N ILE A 266 -13.70 18.69 1.89
CA ILE A 266 -14.37 17.80 2.86
C ILE A 266 -15.23 18.55 3.87
N ASN A 267 -14.80 19.73 4.33
CA ASN A 267 -15.53 20.51 5.31
C ASN A 267 -16.86 20.99 4.72
N GLU A 268 -16.82 21.56 3.51
CA GLU A 268 -17.99 22.08 2.82
C GLU A 268 -19.00 20.96 2.51
N ILE A 269 -18.48 19.78 2.14
CA ILE A 269 -19.30 18.59 1.91
C ILE A 269 -19.95 18.12 3.21
N GLN A 270 -19.19 18.02 4.31
CA GLN A 270 -19.66 17.57 5.62
C GLN A 270 -20.69 18.53 6.22
N GLU A 271 -20.42 19.84 6.21
CA GLU A 271 -21.33 20.86 6.72
C GLU A 271 -22.69 20.80 6.05
N LEU A 272 -22.72 20.69 4.71
CA LEU A 272 -23.98 20.56 3.98
C LEU A 272 -24.66 19.24 4.32
N ARG A 273 -23.91 18.14 4.38
CA ARG A 273 -24.46 16.81 4.67
C ARG A 273 -25.13 16.76 6.03
N ASP A 274 -24.46 17.24 7.08
CA ASP A 274 -24.97 17.26 8.45
C ASP A 274 -26.24 18.12 8.59
N SER A 275 -26.41 19.11 7.69
CA SER A 275 -27.61 19.95 7.65
C SER A 275 -28.82 19.27 6.97
N ILE A 276 -28.59 18.33 6.04
CA ILE A 276 -29.65 17.69 5.22
C ILE A 276 -29.97 16.28 5.71
N GLU A 277 -28.96 15.47 6.03
CA GLU A 277 -29.08 14.06 6.38
C GLU A 277 -28.43 13.79 7.74
N LYS A 278 -29.22 13.24 8.67
CA LYS A 278 -28.72 12.86 10.01
C LYS A 278 -28.11 11.46 10.08
N GLU A 279 -28.46 10.60 9.12
CA GLU A 279 -27.98 9.21 9.12
C GLU A 279 -26.58 9.13 8.48
N PRO A 280 -25.64 8.39 9.10
CA PRO A 280 -24.31 8.19 8.53
C PRO A 280 -24.37 7.36 7.24
N LEU A 281 -23.43 7.61 6.32
CA LEU A 281 -23.28 6.74 5.15
C LEU A 281 -22.98 5.31 5.62
N ASN A 282 -23.68 4.34 5.03
CA ASN A 282 -23.43 2.93 5.30
C ASN A 282 -22.13 2.48 4.63
N ILE A 283 -21.02 2.56 5.36
CA ILE A 283 -19.72 2.05 4.92
C ILE A 283 -19.59 0.59 5.37
N ARG A 284 -19.30 -0.30 4.42
CA ARG A 284 -19.05 -1.72 4.68
C ARG A 284 -17.85 -1.93 5.59
N ASP A 285 -17.93 -2.95 6.45
CA ASP A 285 -16.84 -3.31 7.37
C ASP A 285 -15.56 -3.72 6.64
N GLU A 286 -15.65 -4.29 5.43
CA GLU A 286 -14.47 -4.57 4.60
C GLU A 286 -13.69 -3.32 4.23
N ALA A 287 -14.39 -2.24 3.86
CA ALA A 287 -13.77 -0.96 3.52
C ALA A 287 -13.09 -0.36 4.76
N LYS A 288 -13.80 -0.30 5.89
CA LYS A 288 -13.26 0.18 7.17
C LYS A 288 -12.01 -0.59 7.58
N LEU A 289 -12.02 -1.92 7.41
CA LEU A 289 -10.89 -2.77 7.73
C LEU A 289 -9.70 -2.51 6.80
N LEU A 290 -9.95 -2.28 5.50
CA LEU A 290 -8.90 -1.94 4.54
C LEU A 290 -8.24 -0.59 4.88
N ASP A 291 -9.04 0.45 5.17
CA ASP A 291 -8.53 1.78 5.56
C ASP A 291 -7.74 1.70 6.88
N PHE A 292 -8.27 0.98 7.87
CA PHE A 292 -7.59 0.73 9.14
C PHE A 292 -6.23 0.03 8.92
N LYS A 293 -6.19 -1.04 8.13
CA LYS A 293 -4.93 -1.75 7.85
C LYS A 293 -3.93 -0.90 7.08
N SER A 294 -4.38 -0.14 6.10
CA SER A 294 -3.51 0.62 5.20
C SER A 294 -2.88 1.81 5.91
N SER A 295 -3.64 2.51 6.75
CA SER A 295 -3.11 3.59 7.60
C SER A 295 -2.02 3.09 8.56
N LEU A 296 -2.22 1.94 9.21
CA LEU A 296 -1.20 1.32 10.06
C LEU A 296 0.03 0.86 9.27
N SER A 297 -0.22 0.25 8.11
CA SER A 297 0.85 -0.25 7.24
C SER A 297 1.73 0.88 6.73
N LEU A 298 1.16 2.02 6.32
CA LEU A 298 1.93 3.21 5.88
C LEU A 298 2.76 3.84 7.02
N GLN A 299 2.43 3.55 8.27
CA GLN A 299 3.24 3.96 9.41
C GLN A 299 4.33 2.93 9.77
N GLY A 300 4.49 1.87 8.98
CA GLY A 300 5.49 0.84 9.18
C GLY A 300 5.08 -0.25 10.16
N PHE A 301 3.77 -0.46 10.40
CA PHE A 301 3.31 -1.52 11.32
C PHE A 301 2.45 -2.55 10.62
N LYS A 302 2.76 -3.82 10.87
CA LYS A 302 1.98 -4.96 10.40
C LYS A 302 1.06 -5.46 11.50
N ILE A 303 -0.22 -5.67 11.19
CA ILE A 303 -1.17 -6.26 12.14
C ILE A 303 -0.94 -7.77 12.20
N LYS A 304 -0.37 -8.27 13.30
CA LYS A 304 -0.23 -9.73 13.55
C LYS A 304 -1.56 -10.35 13.96
N LYS A 305 -2.36 -9.60 14.73
CA LYS A 305 -3.60 -10.10 15.31
C LYS A 305 -4.50 -8.95 15.75
N LEU A 306 -5.81 -9.11 15.54
CA LEU A 306 -6.84 -8.29 16.16
C LEU A 306 -7.84 -9.21 16.85
N LYS A 307 -8.07 -8.98 18.15
CA LYS A 307 -9.06 -9.70 18.96
C LYS A 307 -10.01 -8.70 19.58
N THR A 308 -11.30 -8.98 19.50
CA THR A 308 -12.34 -8.19 20.16
C THR A 308 -13.24 -9.14 20.92
N GLU A 309 -13.23 -9.06 22.24
CA GLU A 309 -13.98 -9.92 23.16
C GLU A 309 -14.43 -9.08 24.36
N ASN A 310 -15.68 -9.25 24.82
CA ASN A 310 -16.21 -8.62 26.03
C ASN A 310 -15.96 -7.10 26.15
N ASN A 311 -16.19 -6.35 25.06
CA ASN A 311 -15.95 -4.90 25.00
C ASN A 311 -14.48 -4.48 25.23
N SER A 312 -13.55 -5.40 25.00
CA SER A 312 -12.12 -5.17 24.97
C SER A 312 -11.55 -5.55 23.60
N SER A 313 -10.71 -4.69 23.06
CA SER A 313 -10.00 -4.93 21.80
C SER A 313 -8.49 -4.91 22.01
N VAL A 314 -7.83 -5.95 21.51
CA VAL A 314 -6.38 -6.13 21.55
C VAL A 314 -5.85 -6.18 20.12
N LEU A 315 -5.01 -5.21 19.79
CA LEU A 315 -4.31 -5.09 18.53
C LEU A 315 -2.83 -5.45 18.72
N THR A 316 -2.40 -6.54 18.10
CA THR A 316 -1.01 -6.97 18.11
C THR A 316 -0.30 -6.50 16.84
N LEU A 317 0.74 -5.70 16.98
CA LEU A 317 1.52 -5.10 15.90
C LEU A 317 2.95 -5.63 15.87
N ILE A 318 3.49 -5.81 14.67
CA ILE A 318 4.91 -6.06 14.41
C ILE A 318 5.46 -4.85 13.66
N ASP A 319 6.64 -4.36 14.06
CA ASP A 319 7.33 -3.30 13.33
C ASP A 319 7.91 -3.81 12.01
N MET A 320 7.61 -3.13 10.90
CA MET A 320 8.17 -3.39 9.57
C MET A 320 9.51 -2.68 9.35
N GLN A 321 9.85 -1.67 10.17
CA GLN A 321 11.18 -1.06 10.16
C GLN A 321 12.17 -1.94 10.91
N GLU A 322 12.77 -2.89 10.20
CA GLU A 322 13.81 -3.77 10.72
C GLU A 322 14.89 -2.99 11.46
N TYR A 323 15.04 -3.26 12.75
CA TYR A 323 16.07 -2.65 13.60
C TYR A 323 15.96 -1.12 13.79
N GLY A 324 14.77 -0.54 13.65
CA GLY A 324 14.50 0.87 13.99
C GLY A 324 14.72 1.20 15.48
N ASN A 325 14.48 2.45 15.90
CA ASN A 325 14.52 2.82 17.32
C ASN A 325 13.33 2.18 18.06
N PHE A 326 13.56 1.07 18.76
CA PHE A 326 12.47 0.27 19.32
C PHE A 326 11.63 1.04 20.32
N GLN A 327 12.24 1.86 21.18
CA GLN A 327 11.50 2.65 22.17
C GLN A 327 10.61 3.70 21.50
N LYS A 328 11.17 4.47 20.56
CA LYS A 328 10.41 5.50 19.83
C LYS A 328 9.27 4.86 19.03
N ARG A 329 9.53 3.76 18.34
CA ARG A 329 8.54 3.04 17.53
C ARG A 329 7.44 2.41 18.38
N ALA A 330 7.79 1.83 19.52
CA ALA A 330 6.83 1.27 20.46
C ALA A 330 5.89 2.34 21.02
N ILE A 331 6.43 3.47 21.47
CA ILE A 331 5.60 4.61 21.92
C ILE A 331 4.75 5.13 20.77
N HIS A 332 5.31 5.29 19.56
CA HIS A 332 4.56 5.73 18.38
C HIS A 332 3.37 4.81 18.05
N SER A 333 3.50 3.49 18.30
CA SER A 333 2.41 2.54 18.09
C SER A 333 1.18 2.79 18.98
N SER A 334 1.32 3.50 20.11
CA SER A 334 0.20 3.79 21.00
C SER A 334 -0.83 4.74 20.39
N GLN A 335 -0.45 5.54 19.38
CA GLN A 335 -1.39 6.40 18.66
C GLN A 335 -2.55 5.60 18.02
N PHE A 336 -2.32 4.31 17.73
CA PHE A 336 -3.33 3.45 17.11
C PHE A 336 -4.42 3.00 18.08
N LEU A 337 -4.32 3.33 19.37
CA LEU A 337 -5.41 3.13 20.32
C LEU A 337 -6.67 3.90 19.89
N TYR A 338 -6.51 5.11 19.35
CA TYR A 338 -7.63 5.89 18.82
C TYR A 338 -8.22 5.24 17.56
N ASN A 339 -7.38 4.81 16.62
CA ASN A 339 -7.84 4.11 15.41
C ASN A 339 -8.55 2.78 15.76
N LEU A 340 -8.05 2.08 16.78
CA LEU A 340 -8.67 0.85 17.29
C LEU A 340 -10.03 1.13 17.92
N TRP A 341 -10.17 2.25 18.64
CA TRP A 341 -11.46 2.69 19.18
C TRP A 341 -12.46 2.97 18.06
N LEU A 342 -12.09 3.80 17.08
CA LEU A 342 -12.94 4.12 15.93
C LEU A 342 -13.38 2.87 15.16
N HIS A 343 -12.52 1.85 15.09
CA HIS A 343 -12.81 0.61 14.39
C HIS A 343 -13.72 -0.36 15.18
N THR A 344 -13.57 -0.42 16.50
CA THR A 344 -14.17 -1.49 17.33
C THR A 344 -15.22 -1.02 18.32
N ASN A 345 -15.31 0.29 18.58
CA ASN A 345 -16.09 0.91 19.64
C ASN A 345 -15.91 0.25 21.03
N SER A 346 -14.77 -0.42 21.25
CA SER A 346 -14.50 -1.12 22.52
C SER A 346 -14.11 -0.14 23.62
N ASN A 347 -14.55 -0.40 24.85
CA ASN A 347 -14.17 0.43 26.00
C ASN A 347 -12.72 0.24 26.39
N LYS A 348 -12.23 -1.00 26.40
CA LYS A 348 -10.87 -1.31 26.80
C LYS A 348 -10.00 -1.58 25.58
N LEU A 349 -8.98 -0.75 25.35
CA LEU A 349 -8.18 -0.79 24.14
C LEU A 349 -6.73 -1.07 24.48
N ILE A 350 -6.14 -2.04 23.79
CA ILE A 350 -4.77 -2.49 24.02
C ILE A 350 -4.04 -2.58 22.69
N VAL A 351 -2.85 -1.96 22.62
CA VAL A 351 -1.87 -2.19 21.56
C VAL A 351 -0.69 -2.96 22.14
N GLU A 352 -0.41 -4.12 21.56
CA GLU A 352 0.78 -4.91 21.86
C GLU A 352 1.81 -4.74 20.75
N TYR A 353 2.96 -4.17 21.08
CA TYR A 353 4.04 -3.94 20.13
C TYR A 353 5.10 -5.04 20.23
N TYR A 354 5.41 -5.61 19.07
CA TYR A 354 6.44 -6.62 18.87
C TYR A 354 7.57 -6.06 18.00
N VAL A 355 8.80 -6.31 18.42
CA VAL A 355 10.01 -5.98 17.63
C VAL A 355 10.22 -6.99 16.50
N PHE A 356 11.13 -6.65 15.58
CA PHE A 356 11.42 -7.42 14.35
C PHE A 356 11.74 -8.91 14.58
N ASN A 357 12.31 -9.29 15.74
CA ASN A 357 12.64 -10.68 16.07
C ASN A 357 11.44 -11.47 16.67
N GLY A 358 10.26 -10.85 16.76
CA GLY A 358 9.04 -11.51 17.26
C GLY A 358 8.86 -11.46 18.77
N ASP A 359 9.71 -10.75 19.50
CA ASP A 359 9.54 -10.52 20.93
C ASP A 359 8.56 -9.38 21.21
N LYS A 360 7.70 -9.57 22.22
CA LYS A 360 6.85 -8.51 22.76
C LYS A 360 7.72 -7.52 23.55
N PHE A 361 7.60 -6.23 23.24
CA PHE A 361 8.42 -5.20 23.86
C PHE A 361 7.61 -4.23 24.72
N LEU A 362 6.44 -3.79 24.24
CA LEU A 362 5.59 -2.83 24.94
C LEU A 362 4.12 -3.23 24.84
N VAL A 363 3.38 -2.98 25.91
CA VAL A 363 1.92 -2.96 25.91
C VAL A 363 1.46 -1.54 26.26
N SER A 364 0.59 -0.98 25.43
CA SER A 364 -0.08 0.30 25.66
C SER A 364 -1.56 0.06 25.86
N GLU A 365 -2.13 0.58 26.94
CA GLU A 365 -3.53 0.37 27.32
C GLU A 365 -4.21 1.71 27.62
N ILE A 366 -5.47 1.87 27.17
CA ILE A 366 -6.31 3.02 27.46
C ILE A 366 -7.79 2.63 27.56
N ASP A 367 -8.56 3.41 28.32
CA ASP A 367 -10.03 3.33 28.36
C ASP A 367 -10.66 4.35 27.39
N SER A 368 -11.70 3.95 26.68
CA SER A 368 -12.32 4.77 25.63
C SER A 368 -13.03 6.02 26.16
N THR A 369 -13.37 6.07 27.44
CA THR A 369 -13.98 7.26 28.07
C THR A 369 -13.12 8.51 27.88
N ILE A 370 -11.81 8.33 27.75
CA ILE A 370 -10.86 9.41 27.46
C ILE A 370 -11.14 10.04 26.09
N PHE A 371 -11.49 9.24 25.07
CA PHE A 371 -11.80 9.77 23.74
C PHE A 371 -13.15 10.49 23.68
N ALA A 372 -14.14 10.01 24.45
CA ALA A 372 -15.46 10.64 24.52
C ALA A 372 -15.41 12.07 25.08
N ASN A 373 -14.43 12.37 25.94
CA ASN A 373 -14.22 13.71 26.50
C ASN A 373 -13.53 14.68 25.51
N HIS A 374 -13.02 14.18 24.38
CA HIS A 374 -12.26 14.95 23.38
C HIS A 374 -12.99 15.05 22.03
N THR A 375 -14.32 14.86 22.00
CA THR A 375 -15.12 15.00 20.77
C THR A 375 -15.16 16.46 20.31
N GLY A 376 -14.29 16.83 19.36
CA GLY A 376 -14.34 18.15 18.73
C GLY A 376 -13.05 18.69 18.09
N GLY A 377 -11.90 18.01 18.19
CA GLY A 377 -10.66 18.47 17.56
C GLY A 377 -9.59 17.39 17.53
N ASP A 378 -8.62 17.55 16.62
CA ASP A 378 -7.46 16.66 16.47
C ASP A 378 -6.73 16.50 17.82
N MET A 379 -7.04 15.43 18.58
CA MET A 379 -6.37 15.12 19.85
C MET A 379 -4.89 14.95 19.55
N LYS A 380 -4.04 15.76 20.18
CA LYS A 380 -2.61 15.65 19.94
C LYS A 380 -2.09 14.35 20.54
N LEU A 381 -1.13 13.71 19.88
CA LEU A 381 -0.46 12.53 20.44
C LEU A 381 0.03 12.79 21.86
N SER A 382 0.57 13.98 22.15
CA SER A 382 1.01 14.36 23.50
C SER A 382 -0.11 14.30 24.56
N GLU A 383 -1.33 14.66 24.19
CA GLU A 383 -2.50 14.61 25.07
C GLU A 383 -2.98 13.17 25.24
N LEU A 384 -2.94 12.36 24.18
CA LEU A 384 -3.23 10.93 24.29
C LEU A 384 -2.25 10.22 25.23
N LEU A 385 -0.96 10.52 25.10
CA LEU A 385 0.11 9.85 25.84
C LEU A 385 0.02 10.04 27.36
N THR A 386 -0.65 11.08 27.88
CA THR A 386 -0.78 11.29 29.33
C THR A 386 -1.69 10.27 30.00
N ASP A 387 -2.65 9.73 29.26
CA ASP A 387 -3.65 8.81 29.79
C ASP A 387 -3.37 7.35 29.42
N VAL A 388 -2.36 7.10 28.59
CA VAL A 388 -1.96 5.75 28.19
C VAL A 388 -1.12 5.09 29.29
N ASN A 389 -1.53 3.90 29.71
CA ASN A 389 -0.74 3.05 30.58
C ASN A 389 0.29 2.25 29.76
N PHE A 390 1.57 2.43 30.05
CA PHE A 390 2.69 1.77 29.37
C PHE A 390 3.30 0.66 30.24
N SER A 391 3.35 -0.55 29.71
CA SER A 391 3.99 -1.71 30.33
C SER A 391 5.11 -2.26 29.44
N PHE A 392 6.36 -1.93 29.78
CA PHE A 392 7.54 -2.46 29.10
C PHE A 392 7.84 -3.89 29.56
N ILE A 393 8.01 -4.81 28.62
CA ILE A 393 8.34 -6.21 28.90
C ILE A 393 9.87 -6.33 28.98
N SER A 394 10.37 -6.98 30.04
CA SER A 394 11.69 -6.88 30.69
C SER A 394 12.98 -7.11 29.88
N LYS A 395 12.97 -7.08 28.54
CA LYS A 395 14.19 -7.05 27.73
C LYS A 395 14.59 -5.60 27.44
N SER A 396 15.70 -5.17 28.04
CA SER A 396 16.36 -3.89 27.72
C SER A 396 16.94 -3.96 26.31
N TYR A 397 16.12 -3.69 25.30
CA TYR A 397 16.59 -3.42 23.95
C TYR A 397 17.21 -2.02 23.88
N SER A 398 18.45 -1.88 24.37
CA SER A 398 19.11 -0.58 24.51
C SER A 398 19.80 -0.08 23.24
N GLN A 399 19.98 -0.94 22.22
CA GLN A 399 20.64 -0.62 20.94
C GLN A 399 21.90 0.24 21.09
N ASN A 400 22.75 -0.05 22.09
CA ASN A 400 23.86 0.80 22.51
C ASN A 400 25.23 0.09 22.52
N LYS A 401 25.28 -1.22 22.23
CA LYS A 401 26.53 -1.98 22.24
C LYS A 401 27.25 -1.83 20.90
N ASN A 402 28.49 -1.33 20.95
CA ASN A 402 29.38 -1.21 19.80
C ASN A 402 30.56 -2.20 19.93
N PRO A 403 30.57 -3.31 19.17
CA PRO A 403 31.65 -4.29 19.23
C PRO A 403 33.00 -3.76 18.69
N PHE A 404 33.01 -2.61 18.00
CA PHE A 404 34.22 -2.02 17.42
C PHE A 404 34.94 -1.02 18.34
N GLU A 405 34.28 -0.48 19.38
CA GLU A 405 34.85 0.57 20.26
C GLU A 405 36.02 0.08 21.13
N LYS A 406 36.13 -1.24 21.37
CA LYS A 406 37.20 -1.86 22.15
C LYS A 406 37.77 -3.09 21.44
N LEU A 407 38.10 -2.95 20.16
CA LEU A 407 38.69 -4.05 19.40
C LEU A 407 40.09 -4.38 19.94
N ILE A 408 40.19 -5.43 20.75
CA ILE A 408 41.46 -5.92 21.29
C ILE A 408 42.08 -6.88 20.29
N LEU A 409 43.13 -6.42 19.61
CA LEU A 409 43.96 -7.23 18.70
C LEU A 409 45.23 -7.67 19.42
N SER A 410 45.55 -8.96 19.32
CA SER A 410 46.78 -9.52 19.90
C SER A 410 48.03 -9.00 19.18
N LYS A 411 49.17 -8.99 19.89
CA LYS A 411 50.44 -8.42 19.42
C LYS A 411 50.91 -9.04 18.09
N ASN A 412 50.73 -10.34 17.92
CA ASN A 412 51.04 -11.08 16.68
C ASN A 412 50.17 -10.68 15.46
N ILE A 413 48.99 -10.10 15.66
CA ILE A 413 48.16 -9.54 14.58
C ILE A 413 48.68 -8.16 14.20
N LYS A 414 48.99 -7.32 15.20
CA LYS A 414 49.48 -5.94 15.01
C LYS A 414 50.87 -5.88 14.35
N GLU A 415 51.73 -6.85 14.64
CA GLU A 415 53.10 -6.91 14.10
C GLU A 415 53.16 -7.47 12.66
N HIS A 416 52.03 -7.92 12.10
CA HIS A 416 51.99 -8.47 10.77
C HIS A 416 51.98 -7.36 9.70
N LYS A 417 52.92 -7.40 8.74
CA LYS A 417 53.17 -6.34 7.74
C LYS A 417 52.11 -6.22 6.62
N GLN A 418 50.93 -6.80 6.79
CA GLN A 418 49.93 -6.76 5.73
C GLN A 418 49.27 -5.37 5.68
N LYS A 419 49.24 -4.76 4.48
CA LYS A 419 48.51 -3.52 4.22
C LYS A 419 47.11 -3.82 3.68
N PHE A 420 46.14 -3.02 4.09
CA PHE A 420 44.75 -3.09 3.61
C PHE A 420 44.41 -1.78 2.91
N TYR A 421 43.56 -1.86 1.90
CA TYR A 421 43.19 -0.70 1.10
C TYR A 421 41.66 -0.58 0.99
N SER A 422 41.17 0.66 0.94
CA SER A 422 39.78 0.96 0.62
C SER A 422 39.50 0.70 -0.87
N GLN A 423 38.22 0.71 -1.27
CA GLN A 423 37.86 0.65 -2.69
C GLN A 423 38.38 1.84 -3.51
N GLN A 424 38.72 2.94 -2.84
CA GLN A 424 39.31 4.14 -3.45
C GLN A 424 40.85 4.11 -3.42
N GLY A 425 41.45 3.03 -2.92
CA GLY A 425 42.91 2.84 -2.88
C GLY A 425 43.62 3.45 -1.66
N GLU A 426 42.87 3.94 -0.67
CA GLU A 426 43.43 4.51 0.56
C GLU A 426 43.91 3.41 1.51
N GLU A 427 45.09 3.56 2.11
CA GLU A 427 45.60 2.62 3.12
C GLU A 427 44.73 2.69 4.39
N LEU A 428 44.22 1.55 4.83
CA LEU A 428 43.37 1.40 6.02
C LEU A 428 44.17 0.86 7.19
N SER A 429 43.88 1.35 8.40
CA SER A 429 44.31 0.67 9.62
C SER A 429 43.66 -0.72 9.75
N ILE A 430 44.25 -1.60 10.58
CA ILE A 430 43.70 -2.94 10.82
C ILE A 430 42.31 -2.84 11.45
N GLU A 431 42.09 -1.86 12.33
CA GLU A 431 40.82 -1.57 12.97
C GLU A 431 39.76 -1.13 11.95
N GLU A 432 40.09 -0.20 11.05
CA GLU A 432 39.19 0.27 9.99
C GLU A 432 38.86 -0.84 8.99
N PHE A 433 39.86 -1.61 8.56
CA PHE A 433 39.65 -2.76 7.71
C PHE A 433 38.75 -3.79 8.39
N SER A 434 39.00 -4.11 9.68
CA SER A 434 38.15 -5.03 10.46
C SER A 434 36.69 -4.57 10.44
N LYS A 435 36.45 -3.29 10.74
CA LYS A 435 35.09 -2.72 10.74
C LYS A 435 34.45 -2.85 9.36
N LYS A 436 35.08 -2.32 8.31
CA LYS A 436 34.52 -2.32 6.95
C LYS A 436 34.27 -3.74 6.44
N PHE A 437 35.22 -4.65 6.63
CA PHE A 437 35.11 -6.05 6.23
C PHE A 437 33.98 -6.76 6.96
N ILE A 438 33.91 -6.65 8.30
CA ILE A 438 32.83 -7.27 9.08
C ILE A 438 31.47 -6.70 8.70
N LEU A 439 31.34 -5.40 8.46
CA LEU A 439 30.09 -4.83 7.98
C LEU A 439 29.68 -5.43 6.63
N SER A 440 30.59 -5.56 5.67
CA SER A 440 30.29 -6.19 4.38
C SER A 440 29.81 -7.64 4.52
N VAL A 441 30.42 -8.41 5.43
CA VAL A 441 30.03 -9.81 5.70
C VAL A 441 28.70 -9.88 6.44
N PHE A 442 28.52 -9.02 7.45
CA PHE A 442 27.29 -8.90 8.20
C PHE A 442 26.11 -8.46 7.30
N THR A 443 26.34 -7.62 6.29
CA THR A 443 25.30 -7.31 5.29
C THR A 443 24.83 -8.56 4.55
N ASN A 444 25.72 -9.50 4.20
CA ASN A 444 25.30 -10.76 3.57
C ASN A 444 24.44 -11.60 4.52
N TYR A 445 24.79 -11.65 5.81
CA TYR A 445 23.96 -12.27 6.84
C TYR A 445 22.57 -11.61 6.93
N LEU A 446 22.52 -10.28 7.00
CA LEU A 446 21.26 -9.52 7.06
C LEU A 446 20.37 -9.80 5.84
N VAL A 447 20.96 -9.89 4.63
CA VAL A 447 20.21 -10.23 3.41
C VAL A 447 19.51 -11.57 3.58
N PHE A 448 20.21 -12.61 4.03
CA PHE A 448 19.61 -13.92 4.24
C PHE A 448 18.53 -13.91 5.32
N ILE A 449 18.77 -13.26 6.46
CA ILE A 449 17.74 -13.14 7.50
C ILE A 449 16.48 -12.44 6.96
N SER A 450 16.65 -11.39 6.14
CA SER A 450 15.52 -10.65 5.57
C SER A 450 14.71 -11.43 4.53
N GLU A 451 15.31 -12.44 3.90
CA GLU A 451 14.65 -13.35 2.95
C GLU A 451 14.13 -14.63 3.63
N GLY A 452 14.09 -14.66 4.97
CA GLY A 452 13.43 -15.71 5.75
C GLY A 452 14.29 -16.92 6.10
N PHE A 453 15.60 -16.89 5.82
CA PHE A 453 16.51 -17.95 6.26
C PHE A 453 16.70 -17.91 7.77
N ASN A 454 16.74 -19.08 8.43
CA ASN A 454 17.06 -19.13 9.85
C ASN A 454 18.56 -18.91 10.06
N THR A 455 18.94 -18.36 11.21
CA THR A 455 20.36 -18.19 11.59
C THR A 455 21.16 -19.49 11.49
N ASN A 456 20.54 -20.63 11.82
CA ASN A 456 21.20 -21.94 11.78
C ASN A 456 21.46 -22.46 10.36
N ASP A 457 20.77 -21.92 9.36
CA ASP A 457 20.87 -22.33 7.96
C ASP A 457 21.90 -21.49 7.19
N ILE A 458 22.44 -20.44 7.83
CA ILE A 458 23.41 -19.52 7.24
C ILE A 458 24.81 -19.90 7.72
N GLN A 459 25.66 -20.34 6.79
CA GLN A 459 27.06 -20.66 7.06
C GLN A 459 27.96 -19.53 6.58
N ILE A 460 28.82 -19.01 7.46
CA ILE A 460 29.78 -17.97 7.11
C ILE A 460 31.19 -18.48 7.41
N ASN A 461 32.07 -18.39 6.41
CA ASN A 461 33.49 -18.71 6.55
C ASN A 461 34.34 -17.49 6.17
N ILE A 462 35.43 -17.27 6.91
CA ILE A 462 36.44 -16.24 6.63
C ILE A 462 37.77 -16.96 6.38
N GLY A 463 38.25 -16.90 5.14
CA GLY A 463 39.49 -17.50 4.68
C GLY A 463 40.55 -16.48 4.28
N SER A 464 41.58 -16.94 3.58
CA SER A 464 42.69 -16.08 3.14
C SER A 464 42.35 -15.15 1.96
N ASP A 465 41.28 -15.45 1.23
CA ASP A 465 40.78 -14.74 0.05
C ASP A 465 39.48 -13.95 0.32
N GLY A 466 39.00 -13.99 1.57
CA GLY A 466 37.92 -13.12 2.04
C GLY A 466 36.89 -13.90 2.85
N ALA A 467 35.63 -13.56 2.70
CA ALA A 467 34.52 -14.27 3.33
C ALA A 467 33.53 -14.81 2.30
N MET A 468 32.87 -15.89 2.70
CA MET A 468 31.77 -16.50 1.96
C MET A 468 30.63 -16.78 2.93
N ALA A 469 29.45 -16.26 2.61
CA ALA A 469 28.21 -16.57 3.30
C ALA A 469 27.33 -17.43 2.38
N ILE A 470 26.84 -18.54 2.90
CA ILE A 470 26.05 -19.55 2.17
C ILE A 470 24.72 -19.75 2.90
N ALA A 471 23.62 -19.69 2.16
CA ALA A 471 22.30 -20.11 2.62
C ALA A 471 21.78 -21.27 1.75
N ASP A 472 21.21 -22.29 2.41
CA ASP A 472 20.64 -23.50 1.77
C ASP A 472 21.56 -24.18 0.73
N LYS A 473 22.89 -24.10 0.95
CA LYS A 473 23.96 -24.66 0.10
C LYS A 473 23.98 -24.22 -1.37
N LYS A 474 23.13 -23.28 -1.80
CA LYS A 474 23.01 -22.85 -3.20
C LYS A 474 23.22 -21.36 -3.41
N ILE A 475 22.81 -20.53 -2.45
CA ILE A 475 22.95 -19.08 -2.57
C ILE A 475 24.23 -18.65 -1.88
N ILE A 476 25.14 -18.05 -2.65
CA ILE A 476 26.49 -17.71 -2.18
C ILE A 476 26.74 -16.21 -2.36
N LEU A 477 27.03 -15.53 -1.25
CA LEU A 477 27.46 -14.14 -1.25
C LEU A 477 28.91 -14.05 -0.77
N ARG A 478 29.77 -13.41 -1.58
CA ARG A 478 31.22 -13.31 -1.31
C ARG A 478 31.62 -11.89 -0.93
N VAL A 479 32.60 -11.78 -0.05
CA VAL A 479 33.29 -10.53 0.29
C VAL A 479 34.79 -10.76 0.07
N PRO A 480 35.34 -10.42 -1.10
CA PRO A 480 36.74 -10.68 -1.40
C PRO A 480 37.64 -9.78 -0.54
N ALA A 481 38.65 -10.37 0.09
CA ALA A 481 39.71 -9.64 0.79
C ALA A 481 40.91 -10.57 1.01
N THR A 482 42.12 -10.10 0.76
CA THR A 482 43.30 -10.89 1.15
C THR A 482 43.48 -10.80 2.65
N ILE A 483 43.55 -11.91 3.39
CA ILE A 483 43.77 -11.94 4.85
C ILE A 483 44.74 -13.09 5.16
N ARG A 484 46.06 -12.84 5.13
CA ARG A 484 47.06 -13.93 5.19
C ARG A 484 47.24 -14.50 6.60
N ASN A 485 47.01 -13.69 7.63
CA ASN A 485 47.23 -14.07 9.01
C ASN A 485 46.03 -14.90 9.55
N LYS A 486 46.26 -16.18 9.85
CA LYS A 486 45.23 -17.09 10.38
C LYS A 486 44.68 -16.67 11.74
N ALA A 487 45.51 -16.12 12.64
CA ALA A 487 45.04 -15.60 13.92
C ALA A 487 44.12 -14.40 13.72
N TYR A 488 44.37 -13.59 12.68
CA TYR A 488 43.50 -12.48 12.34
C TYR A 488 42.17 -12.93 11.73
N GLN A 489 42.17 -13.96 10.88
CA GLN A 489 40.93 -14.57 10.37
C GLN A 489 40.02 -15.04 11.52
N LEU A 490 40.58 -15.77 12.50
CA LEU A 490 39.83 -16.22 13.68
C LEU A 490 39.26 -15.05 14.49
N LYS A 491 40.02 -13.95 14.63
CA LYS A 491 39.55 -12.77 15.35
C LYS A 491 38.40 -12.06 14.62
N LEU A 492 38.41 -12.05 13.29
CA LEU A 492 37.32 -11.52 12.48
C LEU A 492 36.05 -12.39 12.60
N ILE A 493 36.19 -13.72 12.69
CA ILE A 493 35.07 -14.63 12.96
C ILE A 493 34.44 -14.31 14.32
N GLU A 494 35.23 -14.22 15.38
CA GLU A 494 34.75 -13.87 16.73
C GLU A 494 34.02 -12.51 16.74
N LEU A 495 34.57 -11.52 16.02
CA LEU A 495 33.95 -10.19 15.91
C LEU A 495 32.62 -10.26 15.15
N LEU A 496 32.53 -11.06 14.08
CA LEU A 496 31.29 -11.27 13.33
C LEU A 496 30.23 -11.95 14.19
N GLU A 497 30.59 -13.00 14.93
CA GLU A 497 29.69 -13.71 15.85
C GLU A 497 29.15 -12.76 16.92
N GLN A 498 30.01 -11.90 17.46
CA GLN A 498 29.59 -10.86 18.40
C GLN A 498 28.59 -9.89 17.76
N VAL A 499 28.85 -9.40 16.54
CA VAL A 499 27.91 -8.51 15.81
C VAL A 499 26.56 -9.20 15.60
N ILE A 500 26.56 -10.44 15.12
CA ILE A 500 25.33 -11.22 14.87
C ILE A 500 24.56 -11.45 16.17
N ASN A 501 25.23 -11.85 17.26
CA ASN A 501 24.58 -12.07 18.55
C ASN A 501 23.97 -10.78 19.11
N LEU A 502 24.71 -9.68 19.06
CA LEU A 502 24.21 -8.37 19.48
C LEU A 502 23.00 -7.92 18.64
N TYR A 503 22.99 -8.20 17.33
CA TYR A 503 21.87 -7.92 16.45
C TYR A 503 20.64 -8.77 16.81
N SER A 504 20.80 -10.08 16.95
CA SER A 504 19.69 -11.01 17.28
C SER A 504 19.04 -10.69 18.63
N ASN A 505 19.83 -10.19 19.58
CA ASN A 505 19.37 -9.74 20.90
C ASN A 505 18.87 -8.28 20.90
N GLY A 506 18.94 -7.57 19.78
CA GLY A 506 18.54 -6.16 19.63
C GLY A 506 19.34 -5.18 20.51
N GLU A 507 20.60 -5.51 20.79
CA GLU A 507 21.53 -4.71 21.60
C GLU A 507 22.58 -3.97 20.76
N LEU A 508 22.84 -4.45 19.53
CA LEU A 508 23.79 -3.83 18.60
C LEU A 508 23.39 -2.37 18.35
N LYS A 509 24.38 -1.48 18.30
CA LYS A 509 24.17 -0.07 17.99
C LYS A 509 23.45 0.10 16.64
N ARG A 510 22.38 0.89 16.60
CA ARG A 510 21.55 1.07 15.38
C ARG A 510 22.38 1.57 14.19
N GLU A 511 23.29 2.52 14.42
CA GLU A 511 24.11 3.09 13.34
C GLU A 511 25.00 2.04 12.66
N ILE A 512 25.34 0.94 13.35
CA ILE A 512 26.12 -0.16 12.77
C ILE A 512 25.29 -0.94 11.75
N VAL A 513 24.00 -1.18 12.05
CA VAL A 513 23.09 -1.85 11.11
C VAL A 513 22.78 -0.95 9.93
N GLU A 514 22.59 0.35 10.16
CA GLU A 514 22.39 1.34 9.10
C GLU A 514 23.62 1.47 8.19
N ASP A 515 24.83 1.55 8.76
CA ASP A 515 26.11 1.55 8.04
C ASP A 515 26.26 0.27 7.20
N ALA A 516 25.92 -0.90 7.76
CA ALA A 516 25.90 -2.16 7.03
C ALA A 516 24.91 -2.14 5.86
N LYS A 517 23.69 -1.62 6.05
CA LYS A 517 22.66 -1.58 5.00
C LYS A 517 23.03 -0.60 3.87
N MET A 518 23.40 0.63 4.22
CA MET A 518 23.63 1.71 3.26
C MET A 518 24.93 1.54 2.45
N ASN A 519 26.02 1.13 3.10
CA ASN A 519 27.34 1.17 2.46
C ASN A 519 27.75 -0.15 1.77
N ASN A 520 26.95 -1.21 1.87
CA ASN A 520 27.34 -2.55 1.39
C ASN A 520 26.32 -3.18 0.43
N LYS A 521 25.57 -2.32 -0.28
CA LYS A 521 24.61 -2.71 -1.34
C LYS A 521 23.55 -3.71 -0.85
N TYR A 522 23.05 -3.53 0.37
CA TYR A 522 22.08 -4.44 0.99
C TYR A 522 20.86 -4.70 0.12
N TYR A 523 20.14 -3.66 -0.31
CA TYR A 523 18.91 -3.81 -1.10
C TYR A 523 19.16 -4.43 -2.47
N PHE A 524 20.29 -4.12 -3.11
CA PHE A 524 20.70 -4.76 -4.36
C PHE A 524 20.95 -6.27 -4.17
N LYS A 525 21.73 -6.65 -3.14
CA LYS A 525 21.96 -8.06 -2.81
C LYS A 525 20.67 -8.79 -2.45
N LYS A 526 19.79 -8.13 -1.69
CA LYS A 526 18.46 -8.65 -1.34
C LYS A 526 17.62 -8.95 -2.58
N SER A 527 17.54 -8.03 -3.53
CA SER A 527 16.87 -8.25 -4.81
C SER A 527 17.43 -9.46 -5.57
N LEU A 528 18.76 -9.60 -5.65
CA LEU A 528 19.40 -10.73 -6.32
C LEU A 528 19.04 -12.07 -5.67
N VAL A 529 19.03 -12.15 -4.34
CA VAL A 529 18.65 -13.36 -3.61
C VAL A 529 17.18 -13.69 -3.84
N LYS A 530 16.30 -12.68 -3.77
CA LYS A 530 14.85 -12.84 -4.01
C LYS A 530 14.55 -13.34 -5.43
N ASP A 531 15.28 -12.86 -6.44
CA ASP A 531 15.13 -13.32 -7.82
C ASP A 531 15.62 -14.76 -8.01
N GLN A 532 16.67 -15.18 -7.30
CA GLN A 532 17.13 -16.56 -7.30
C GLN A 532 16.08 -17.50 -6.68
N LEU A 533 15.50 -17.13 -5.55
CA LEU A 533 14.43 -17.90 -4.89
C LEU A 533 13.20 -18.08 -5.80
N LYS A 534 12.76 -17.02 -6.48
CA LYS A 534 11.61 -17.07 -7.40
C LYS A 534 11.82 -17.99 -8.61
N ASN A 535 13.06 -18.20 -9.02
CA ASN A 535 13.38 -19.10 -10.14
C ASN A 535 13.44 -20.57 -9.72
N GLU A 536 13.48 -20.88 -8.42
CA GLU A 536 13.45 -22.26 -7.92
C GLU A 536 12.01 -22.77 -7.68
N ASP A 537 11.04 -21.87 -7.52
CA ASP A 537 9.61 -22.19 -7.39
C ASP A 537 8.90 -22.39 -8.76
N LYS A 538 9.63 -22.28 -9.87
CA LYS A 538 9.18 -22.58 -11.25
C LYS A 538 9.85 -23.84 -11.76
#